data_AF-H6R6A6-F1
#
_entry.id   AF-H6R6A6-F1
#
_cell.length_a   1.000
_cell.length_b   1.000
_cell.length_c   1.000
_cell.angle_alpha   90.00
_cell.angle_beta   90.00
_cell.angle_gamma   90.00
#
_symmetry.space_group_name_H-M   'P 1'
#
loop_
_entity.id
_entity.type
_entity.pdbx_description
1 polymer ?
#
loop_
_entity_poly.entity_id
_entity_poly.type
_entity_poly.pdbx_seq_one_letter_code
_entity_poly.pdbx_strand_id
1 'polypeptide(L)'
;MCGIVVVAAGCRGAMEAGRVAVIAGGGGAGPVSAKVWMLAPEDLVVIARAVRVGLLGVGAVLVAAGCSSATDGQATPEGASGQGAAAASTTPSLAAEAPSGFDPCTDIPASIIKEEDMRADSPEHGNADYDGSRGIKWRGCGWAVPDGYAVGITTTNLTVDMVRDNKEFTVRWEDRIGGRRAVAINTADEKDPRASCTLNVEMKGGSLEFSMDNPASRDKTGHMDTCELARGLAEKVVPHVPDDA
;
A
#
# COMPACT_ATOMS: atom_id res chain seq x y z
N MET A 1 -25.37 -15.36 -42.32
CA MET A 1 -25.46 -14.33 -43.39
C MET A 1 -26.34 -13.21 -42.88
N CYS A 2 -25.86 -11.95 -43.03
CA CYS A 2 -26.47 -10.62 -42.83
C CYS A 2 -27.80 -10.50 -42.05
N GLY A 3 -28.00 -9.57 -41.11
CA GLY A 3 -27.30 -8.31 -40.89
C GLY A 3 -27.98 -7.51 -39.77
N ILE A 4 -27.34 -6.39 -39.51
CA ILE A 4 -27.47 -5.41 -38.42
C ILE A 4 -28.89 -4.82 -38.25
N VAL A 5 -29.29 -4.60 -36.98
CA VAL A 5 -30.19 -3.50 -36.60
C VAL A 5 -29.54 -2.72 -35.46
N VAL A 6 -29.21 -1.46 -35.73
CA VAL A 6 -28.88 -0.43 -34.74
C VAL A 6 -30.18 0.32 -34.45
N VAL A 7 -30.54 0.49 -33.18
CA VAL A 7 -31.44 1.56 -32.75
C VAL A 7 -30.75 2.35 -31.64
N ALA A 8 -30.63 3.63 -31.93
CA ALA A 8 -30.00 4.64 -31.10
C ALA A 8 -30.92 5.10 -29.95
N ALA A 9 -30.24 5.50 -28.88
CA ALA A 9 -30.47 6.67 -28.04
C ALA A 9 -31.90 7.01 -27.58
N GLY A 10 -32.02 7.04 -26.24
CA GLY A 10 -32.68 8.14 -25.55
C GLY A 10 -33.83 7.70 -24.66
N CYS A 11 -33.68 7.88 -23.35
CA CYS A 11 -34.74 8.46 -22.53
C CYS A 11 -34.18 8.98 -21.21
N ARG A 12 -34.40 10.28 -20.99
CA ARG A 12 -34.55 10.91 -19.67
C ARG A 12 -35.73 10.25 -18.96
N GLY A 13 -35.74 10.30 -17.63
CA GLY A 13 -37.01 10.30 -16.91
C GLY A 13 -37.00 9.51 -15.61
N ALA A 14 -36.99 10.26 -14.53
CA ALA A 14 -37.11 9.86 -13.13
C ALA A 14 -38.29 8.92 -12.79
N MET A 15 -38.03 8.17 -11.71
CA MET A 15 -38.95 7.77 -10.62
C MET A 15 -40.26 7.08 -10.97
N GLU A 16 -40.35 5.81 -10.58
CA GLU A 16 -41.55 5.32 -9.90
C GLU A 16 -41.20 4.23 -8.87
N ALA A 17 -41.69 4.42 -7.65
CA ALA A 17 -41.61 3.45 -6.56
C ALA A 17 -42.69 2.39 -6.77
N GLY A 18 -42.29 1.14 -7.03
CA GLY A 18 -43.20 0.02 -7.24
C GLY A 18 -42.93 -1.11 -6.26
N ARG A 19 -43.81 -1.25 -5.27
CA ARG A 19 -43.93 -2.41 -4.39
C ARG A 19 -44.04 -3.70 -5.22
N VAL A 20 -43.19 -4.70 -4.95
CA VAL A 20 -43.39 -6.05 -5.50
C VAL A 20 -44.15 -6.89 -4.49
N ALA A 21 -45.33 -7.31 -4.94
CA ALA A 21 -46.26 -8.18 -4.25
C ALA A 21 -45.69 -9.60 -4.07
N VAL A 22 -46.01 -10.18 -2.91
CA VAL A 22 -45.89 -11.62 -2.63
C VAL A 22 -46.99 -12.34 -3.42
N ILE A 23 -46.60 -13.25 -4.31
CA ILE A 23 -47.52 -14.24 -4.89
C ILE A 23 -47.01 -15.62 -4.47
N ALA A 24 -47.74 -16.24 -3.55
CA ALA A 24 -47.58 -17.63 -3.17
C ALA A 24 -48.33 -18.50 -4.18
N GLY A 25 -47.63 -19.43 -4.83
CA GLY A 25 -48.19 -20.51 -5.63
C GLY A 25 -47.34 -21.75 -5.40
N GLY A 26 -47.88 -22.71 -4.64
CA GLY A 26 -47.19 -23.91 -4.23
C GLY A 26 -47.23 -25.04 -5.25
N GLY A 27 -46.26 -25.95 -5.14
CA GLY A 27 -46.33 -27.31 -5.68
C GLY A 27 -45.06 -27.79 -6.38
N GLY A 28 -44.31 -28.69 -5.75
CA GLY A 28 -43.36 -29.55 -6.46
C GLY A 28 -41.95 -29.56 -5.86
N ALA A 29 -41.67 -30.59 -5.06
CA ALA A 29 -40.40 -30.83 -4.40
C ALA A 29 -39.26 -31.18 -5.38
N GLY A 30 -38.12 -30.52 -5.21
CA GLY A 30 -36.82 -30.87 -5.79
C GLY A 30 -35.80 -29.78 -5.45
N PRO A 31 -34.66 -30.09 -4.80
CA PRO A 31 -33.67 -29.06 -4.49
C PRO A 31 -32.95 -28.65 -5.77
N VAL A 32 -33.29 -27.49 -6.32
CA VAL A 32 -32.45 -26.78 -7.28
C VAL A 32 -31.33 -26.10 -6.50
N SER A 33 -30.13 -26.68 -6.58
CA SER A 33 -28.90 -26.07 -6.08
C SER A 33 -28.66 -24.73 -6.76
N ALA A 34 -29.06 -23.64 -6.09
CA ALA A 34 -28.51 -22.33 -6.36
C ALA A 34 -27.05 -22.33 -5.85
N LYS A 35 -26.09 -22.42 -6.78
CA LYS A 35 -24.69 -22.08 -6.51
C LYS A 35 -24.65 -20.60 -6.15
N VAL A 36 -24.81 -20.31 -4.87
CA VAL A 36 -24.28 -19.10 -4.25
C VAL A 36 -22.76 -19.18 -4.43
N TRP A 37 -22.18 -18.20 -5.10
CA TRP A 37 -20.76 -17.99 -5.08
C TRP A 37 -20.40 -17.54 -3.66
N MET A 38 -20.22 -18.52 -2.77
CA MET A 38 -19.39 -18.34 -1.59
C MET A 38 -17.98 -18.04 -2.11
N LEU A 39 -17.59 -16.77 -2.09
CA LEU A 39 -16.18 -16.44 -1.97
C LEU A 39 -15.80 -16.87 -0.55
N ALA A 40 -15.24 -18.08 -0.47
CA ALA A 40 -14.70 -18.62 0.76
C ALA A 40 -13.47 -17.77 1.19
N PRO A 41 -13.26 -17.60 2.51
CA PRO A 41 -12.14 -16.86 3.06
C PRO A 41 -10.91 -17.77 3.10
N GLU A 42 -10.12 -17.80 2.03
CA GLU A 42 -8.87 -18.59 1.97
C GLU A 42 -7.67 -17.78 1.44
N ASP A 43 -7.51 -16.53 1.88
CA ASP A 43 -6.28 -15.75 1.61
C ASP A 43 -5.65 -15.19 2.88
N LEU A 44 -5.65 -16.00 3.95
CA LEU A 44 -4.79 -15.77 5.12
C LEU A 44 -3.91 -17.00 5.37
N VAL A 45 -2.59 -16.76 5.27
CA VAL A 45 -1.47 -17.52 5.86
C VAL A 45 -0.83 -18.68 5.05
N VAL A 46 0.28 -18.32 4.38
CA VAL A 46 1.59 -19.02 4.23
C VAL A 46 1.63 -20.53 3.95
N ILE A 47 2.08 -20.93 2.74
CA ILE A 47 2.96 -22.11 2.55
C ILE A 47 3.96 -21.88 1.40
N ALA A 48 5.25 -21.96 1.73
CA ALA A 48 6.34 -22.09 0.79
C ALA A 48 6.20 -23.33 -0.12
N ARG A 49 6.31 -23.15 -1.44
CA ARG A 49 6.75 -24.22 -2.34
C ARG A 49 7.82 -23.72 -3.29
N ALA A 50 9.05 -24.05 -2.93
CA ALA A 50 10.14 -24.19 -3.87
C ALA A 50 9.76 -25.20 -4.95
N VAL A 51 9.88 -24.81 -6.22
CA VAL A 51 10.05 -25.75 -7.33
C VAL A 51 11.27 -25.29 -8.12
N ARG A 52 12.39 -25.99 -7.90
CA ARG A 52 13.51 -26.05 -8.87
C ARG A 52 13.27 -27.23 -9.81
N VAL A 53 14.00 -27.20 -10.94
CA VAL A 53 14.08 -28.13 -12.09
C VAL A 53 13.20 -27.67 -13.26
N GLY A 54 13.68 -27.47 -14.49
CA GLY A 54 14.99 -27.71 -15.13
C GLY A 54 14.97 -27.24 -16.60
N LEU A 55 16.16 -27.16 -17.22
CA LEU A 55 16.51 -26.63 -18.55
C LEU A 55 15.66 -27.08 -19.76
N LEU A 56 15.67 -26.25 -20.82
CA LEU A 56 15.90 -26.49 -22.27
C LEU A 56 15.67 -25.12 -22.97
N GLY A 57 16.60 -24.39 -23.59
CA GLY A 57 17.54 -24.75 -24.65
C GLY A 57 16.97 -24.33 -26.03
N VAL A 58 17.63 -23.36 -26.69
CA VAL A 58 17.78 -23.13 -28.17
C VAL A 58 17.87 -21.61 -28.46
N GLY A 59 18.99 -21.21 -29.06
CA GLY A 59 19.27 -19.83 -29.47
C GLY A 59 18.90 -19.51 -30.92
N ALA A 60 19.10 -18.25 -31.29
CA ALA A 60 19.37 -17.83 -32.66
C ALA A 60 20.16 -16.50 -32.63
N VAL A 61 21.32 -16.54 -33.28
CA VAL A 61 22.18 -15.41 -33.65
C VAL A 61 21.52 -14.63 -34.79
N LEU A 62 21.58 -13.29 -34.79
CA LEU A 62 21.69 -12.52 -36.04
C LEU A 62 22.44 -11.18 -35.82
N VAL A 63 23.32 -10.92 -36.78
CA VAL A 63 24.36 -9.89 -36.88
C VAL A 63 23.82 -8.68 -37.68
N ALA A 64 24.24 -7.45 -37.38
CA ALA A 64 24.78 -6.48 -38.36
C ALA A 64 24.86 -5.02 -37.86
N ALA A 65 26.10 -4.52 -37.85
CA ALA A 65 26.60 -3.26 -38.41
C ALA A 65 25.85 -1.93 -38.18
N GLY A 66 26.63 -0.94 -37.73
CA GLY A 66 26.26 0.48 -37.77
C GLY A 66 27.36 1.38 -37.20
N CYS A 67 28.56 1.31 -37.78
CA CYS A 67 29.63 2.26 -37.52
C CYS A 67 29.45 3.45 -38.47
N SER A 68 29.36 4.68 -37.95
CA SER A 68 29.67 5.87 -38.74
C SER A 68 30.56 6.78 -37.92
N SER A 69 31.85 6.77 -38.24
CA SER A 69 32.82 7.78 -37.82
C SER A 69 32.75 8.98 -38.76
N ALA A 70 32.62 10.18 -38.19
CA ALA A 70 33.01 11.47 -38.75
C ALA A 70 32.82 12.51 -37.62
N THR A 71 33.70 13.45 -37.29
CA THR A 71 35.01 13.90 -37.72
C THR A 71 35.43 14.88 -36.62
N ASP A 72 36.70 14.89 -36.19
CA ASP A 72 37.23 15.91 -35.29
C ASP A 72 37.07 17.32 -35.91
N GLY A 73 36.46 18.22 -35.15
CA GLY A 73 36.24 19.62 -35.55
C GLY A 73 36.18 20.53 -34.33
N GLN A 74 37.35 20.90 -33.84
CA GLN A 74 37.55 21.98 -32.87
C GLN A 74 37.07 23.32 -33.46
N ALA A 75 36.09 23.96 -32.82
CA ALA A 75 35.87 25.41 -32.89
C ALA A 75 35.12 25.91 -31.65
N THR A 76 35.83 26.66 -30.80
CA THR A 76 35.25 27.56 -29.81
C THR A 76 34.57 28.73 -30.53
N PRO A 77 33.42 29.19 -30.03
CA PRO A 77 33.29 30.60 -29.69
C PRO A 77 32.78 30.81 -28.27
N GLU A 78 33.39 31.78 -27.59
CA GLU A 78 32.86 32.45 -26.40
C GLU A 78 31.52 33.12 -26.71
N GLY A 79 30.65 33.16 -25.70
CA GLY A 79 29.80 34.33 -25.48
C GLY A 79 28.28 34.11 -25.58
N ALA A 80 27.64 34.42 -24.45
CA ALA A 80 26.29 34.95 -24.31
C ALA A 80 25.11 33.96 -24.15
N SER A 81 24.72 33.85 -22.87
CA SER A 81 23.36 34.05 -22.34
C SER A 81 22.28 33.05 -22.71
N GLY A 82 21.76 32.38 -21.67
CA GLY A 82 20.48 31.67 -21.72
C GLY A 82 20.54 30.23 -21.27
N GLN A 83 21.35 29.89 -20.26
CA GLN A 83 21.13 28.66 -19.50
C GLN A 83 19.85 28.84 -18.71
N GLY A 84 18.71 28.61 -19.36
CA GLY A 84 17.55 28.11 -18.65
C GLY A 84 18.02 26.88 -17.92
N ALA A 85 18.22 27.00 -16.61
CA ALA A 85 18.36 25.86 -15.73
C ALA A 85 17.10 25.04 -15.93
N ALA A 86 17.16 24.06 -16.82
CA ALA A 86 16.23 22.96 -16.80
C ALA A 86 16.35 22.42 -15.39
N ALA A 87 15.35 22.74 -14.55
CA ALA A 87 15.20 22.13 -13.26
C ALA A 87 15.18 20.64 -13.55
N ALA A 88 16.31 19.97 -13.30
CA ALA A 88 16.38 18.53 -13.38
C ALA A 88 15.38 18.05 -12.34
N SER A 89 14.22 17.59 -12.80
CA SER A 89 13.22 16.92 -11.97
C SER A 89 13.96 15.75 -11.34
N THR A 90 14.47 15.98 -10.14
CA THR A 90 15.20 14.99 -9.37
C THR A 90 14.10 14.16 -8.76
N THR A 91 13.63 13.17 -9.52
CA THR A 91 12.76 12.14 -8.95
C THR A 91 13.53 11.59 -7.75
N PRO A 92 12.99 11.68 -6.52
CA PRO A 92 13.69 11.22 -5.34
C PRO A 92 14.05 9.75 -5.53
N SER A 93 15.35 9.45 -5.44
CA SER A 93 15.83 8.08 -5.55
C SER A 93 15.57 7.37 -4.24
N LEU A 94 15.01 6.16 -4.33
CA LEU A 94 14.83 5.28 -3.18
C LEU A 94 16.19 4.87 -2.60
N ALA A 95 16.31 4.81 -1.26
CA ALA A 95 17.48 4.25 -0.60
C ALA A 95 17.54 2.72 -0.80
N ALA A 96 18.74 2.12 -0.76
CA ALA A 96 18.91 0.69 -1.00
C ALA A 96 18.34 -0.20 0.13
N GLU A 97 18.34 0.31 1.37
CA GLU A 97 17.84 -0.36 2.57
C GLU A 97 16.90 0.57 3.33
N ALA A 98 15.99 -0.01 4.11
CA ALA A 98 15.18 0.72 5.08
C ALA A 98 16.08 1.27 6.22
N PRO A 99 15.70 2.38 6.87
CA PRO A 99 16.41 2.88 8.04
C PRO A 99 16.52 1.80 9.13
N SER A 100 17.71 1.69 9.74
CA SER A 100 18.00 0.74 10.81
C SER A 100 18.24 1.40 12.17
N GLY A 101 17.98 2.72 12.28
CA GLY A 101 18.16 3.48 13.52
C GLY A 101 17.09 3.22 14.59
N PHE A 102 16.05 2.46 14.25
CA PHE A 102 14.99 2.02 15.14
C PHE A 102 14.48 0.67 14.64
N ASP A 103 14.47 -0.34 15.50
CA ASP A 103 13.90 -1.67 15.24
C ASP A 103 12.52 -1.79 15.88
N PRO A 104 11.42 -1.74 15.11
CA PRO A 104 10.06 -1.82 15.66
C PRO A 104 9.75 -3.11 16.46
N CYS A 105 10.52 -4.17 16.26
CA CYS A 105 10.32 -5.43 16.98
C CYS A 105 10.88 -5.39 18.41
N THR A 106 11.92 -4.58 18.65
CA THR A 106 12.69 -4.62 19.90
C THR A 106 12.77 -3.27 20.62
N ASP A 107 12.71 -2.15 19.88
CA ASP A 107 12.86 -0.80 20.43
C ASP A 107 11.53 -0.18 20.89
N ILE A 108 10.37 -0.74 20.50
CA ILE A 108 9.08 -0.31 21.06
C ILE A 108 8.99 -0.74 22.53
N PRO A 109 8.82 0.19 23.48
CA PRO A 109 8.75 -0.16 24.89
C PRO A 109 7.63 -1.16 25.20
N ALA A 110 7.96 -2.19 25.98
CA ALA A 110 6.98 -3.19 26.45
C ALA A 110 5.80 -2.57 27.22
N SER A 111 5.98 -1.38 27.82
CA SER A 111 4.89 -0.63 28.44
C SER A 111 3.83 -0.20 27.44
N ILE A 112 4.21 0.25 26.23
CA ILE A 112 3.28 0.63 25.17
C ILE A 112 2.56 -0.62 24.66
N ILE A 113 3.30 -1.70 24.39
CA ILE A 113 2.71 -2.98 23.97
C ILE A 113 1.64 -3.45 24.96
N LYS A 114 1.95 -3.37 26.26
CA LYS A 114 1.02 -3.74 27.33
C LYS A 114 -0.16 -2.78 27.46
N GLU A 115 0.08 -1.48 27.37
CA GLU A 115 -0.96 -0.45 27.49
C GLU A 115 -2.00 -0.58 26.37
N GLU A 116 -1.55 -0.84 25.14
CA GLU A 116 -2.42 -1.05 23.98
C GLU A 116 -3.05 -2.45 23.92
N ASP A 117 -2.69 -3.35 24.85
CA ASP A 117 -3.06 -4.78 24.79
C ASP A 117 -2.67 -5.45 23.44
N MET A 118 -1.58 -4.95 22.83
CA MET A 118 -1.04 -5.47 21.57
C MET A 118 -0.40 -6.83 21.81
N ARG A 119 -0.79 -7.80 20.98
CA ARG A 119 -0.21 -9.14 20.93
C ARG A 119 0.47 -9.31 19.60
N ALA A 120 1.66 -9.87 19.60
CA ALA A 120 2.28 -10.33 18.36
C ALA A 120 1.34 -11.33 17.69
N ASP A 121 1.19 -11.23 16.36
CA ASP A 121 0.33 -12.12 15.60
C ASP A 121 0.87 -13.58 15.54
N SER A 122 2.12 -13.78 15.95
CA SER A 122 2.87 -15.04 15.92
C SER A 122 3.92 -15.10 17.05
N PRO A 123 4.28 -16.29 17.56
CA PRO A 123 5.32 -16.48 18.58
C PRO A 123 6.72 -15.94 18.21
N GLU A 124 6.97 -15.56 16.96
CA GLU A 124 8.25 -14.98 16.52
C GLU A 124 8.29 -13.45 16.61
N HIS A 125 7.29 -12.82 17.23
CA HIS A 125 6.84 -11.47 16.88
C HIS A 125 6.28 -11.50 15.45
N GLY A 126 5.19 -10.79 15.16
CA GLY A 126 4.62 -10.91 13.82
C GLY A 126 5.60 -10.38 12.80
N ASN A 127 6.32 -11.22 12.07
CA ASN A 127 7.33 -10.70 11.16
C ASN A 127 6.61 -9.92 10.04
N ALA A 128 6.81 -8.60 10.03
CA ALA A 128 6.26 -7.70 9.03
C ALA A 128 7.31 -7.28 7.98
N ASP A 129 8.45 -7.96 7.95
CA ASP A 129 9.45 -7.76 6.91
C ASP A 129 8.88 -8.11 5.54
N TYR A 130 9.01 -7.17 4.61
CA TYR A 130 8.56 -7.36 3.24
C TYR A 130 9.49 -6.66 2.25
N ASP A 131 9.82 -7.37 1.17
CA ASP A 131 10.50 -6.80 0.00
C ASP A 131 9.44 -6.61 -1.09
N GLY A 132 9.00 -5.37 -1.25
CA GLY A 132 8.03 -5.04 -2.28
C GLY A 132 8.65 -4.76 -3.63
N SER A 133 7.76 -4.52 -4.58
CA SER A 133 8.15 -4.14 -5.93
C SER A 133 8.99 -2.86 -5.94
N ARG A 134 9.81 -2.70 -6.99
CA ARG A 134 10.63 -1.50 -7.23
C ARG A 134 11.68 -1.20 -6.14
N GLY A 135 12.06 -2.21 -5.36
CA GLY A 135 13.12 -2.10 -4.35
C GLY A 135 12.67 -1.49 -3.03
N ILE A 136 11.36 -1.39 -2.78
CA ILE A 136 10.82 -0.91 -1.50
C ILE A 136 10.98 -2.02 -0.46
N LYS A 137 11.42 -1.64 0.74
CA LYS A 137 11.70 -2.56 1.83
C LYS A 137 10.98 -2.10 3.08
N TRP A 138 10.31 -3.02 3.76
CA TRP A 138 9.73 -2.83 5.08
C TRP A 138 10.42 -3.76 6.06
N ARG A 139 10.80 -3.24 7.23
CA ARG A 139 11.46 -4.01 8.29
C ARG A 139 10.79 -3.75 9.63
N GLY A 140 10.31 -4.79 10.30
CA GLY A 140 9.67 -4.63 11.61
C GLY A 140 8.64 -5.70 11.93
N CYS A 141 7.68 -5.32 12.79
CA CYS A 141 6.78 -6.26 13.43
C CYS A 141 5.30 -5.88 13.37
N GLY A 142 4.46 -6.90 13.25
CA GLY A 142 3.01 -6.90 13.28
C GLY A 142 2.46 -7.21 14.66
N TRP A 143 1.41 -6.47 15.00
CA TRP A 143 0.71 -6.52 16.28
C TRP A 143 -0.79 -6.51 16.05
N ALA A 144 -1.53 -7.18 16.93
CA ALA A 144 -2.99 -7.15 16.93
C ALA A 144 -3.53 -6.88 18.34
N VAL A 145 -4.52 -5.99 18.42
CA VAL A 145 -5.36 -5.82 19.61
C VAL A 145 -6.55 -6.78 19.45
N PRO A 146 -6.80 -7.73 20.37
CA PRO A 146 -7.91 -8.65 20.23
C PRO A 146 -9.23 -7.93 20.19
N ASP A 147 -10.01 -8.29 19.19
CA ASP A 147 -11.28 -7.66 18.87
C ASP A 147 -11.16 -6.15 18.59
N GLY A 148 -9.97 -5.73 18.13
CA GLY A 148 -9.67 -4.38 17.68
C GLY A 148 -8.87 -4.38 16.38
N TYR A 149 -7.98 -3.40 16.23
CA TYR A 149 -7.15 -3.22 15.04
C TYR A 149 -5.95 -4.18 15.01
N ALA A 150 -5.41 -4.38 13.80
CA ALA A 150 -4.09 -4.94 13.56
C ALA A 150 -3.19 -3.86 12.95
N VAL A 151 -1.89 -3.88 13.26
CA VAL A 151 -0.93 -2.89 12.78
C VAL A 151 0.42 -3.54 12.49
N GLY A 152 0.96 -3.30 11.30
CA GLY A 152 2.38 -3.46 11.01
C GLY A 152 3.11 -2.16 11.37
N ILE A 153 4.12 -2.26 12.22
CA ILE A 153 5.03 -1.14 12.52
C ILE A 153 6.37 -1.48 11.92
N THR A 154 6.77 -0.73 10.90
CA THR A 154 7.94 -1.07 10.06
C THR A 154 8.72 0.17 9.68
N THR A 155 10.05 0.10 9.67
CA THR A 155 10.83 1.09 8.92
C THR A 155 10.76 0.79 7.43
N THR A 156 10.70 1.83 6.61
CA THR A 156 10.68 1.71 5.14
C THR A 156 11.62 2.70 4.49
N ASN A 157 12.19 2.34 3.34
CA ASN A 157 12.99 3.25 2.51
C ASN A 157 12.13 4.27 1.72
N LEU A 158 10.80 4.21 1.85
CA LEU A 158 9.91 5.27 1.37
C LEU A 158 10.01 6.51 2.27
N THR A 159 10.25 7.68 1.67
CA THR A 159 10.17 8.94 2.40
C THR A 159 8.72 9.45 2.46
N VAL A 160 8.41 10.29 3.45
CA VAL A 160 7.11 10.96 3.57
C VAL A 160 6.72 11.68 2.27
N ASP A 161 7.68 12.36 1.63
CA ASP A 161 7.43 13.09 0.38
C ASP A 161 7.13 12.14 -0.80
N MET A 162 7.82 10.98 -0.87
CA MET A 162 7.53 9.95 -1.89
C MET A 162 6.14 9.35 -1.72
N VAL A 163 5.71 9.12 -0.47
CA VAL A 163 4.36 8.60 -0.16
C VAL A 163 3.32 9.66 -0.52
N ARG A 164 3.52 10.90 -0.09
CA ARG A 164 2.62 12.02 -0.35
C ARG A 164 2.37 12.27 -1.84
N ASP A 165 3.44 12.26 -2.64
CA ASP A 165 3.37 12.61 -4.06
C ASP A 165 2.88 11.43 -4.94
N ASN A 166 2.66 10.26 -4.34
CA ASN A 166 2.19 9.08 -5.06
C ASN A 166 0.68 9.15 -5.33
N LYS A 167 0.32 9.13 -6.63
CA LYS A 167 -1.07 9.22 -7.11
C LYS A 167 -1.91 7.99 -6.81
N GLU A 168 -1.29 6.88 -6.44
CA GLU A 168 -1.99 5.66 -5.99
C GLU A 168 -2.52 5.80 -4.55
N PHE A 169 -2.21 6.91 -3.88
CA PHE A 169 -2.64 7.20 -2.52
C PHE A 169 -3.51 8.45 -2.43
N THR A 170 -4.43 8.44 -1.48
CA THR A 170 -5.20 9.62 -1.08
C THR A 170 -4.72 10.07 0.29
N VAL A 171 -4.21 11.30 0.36
CA VAL A 171 -3.81 11.92 1.63
C VAL A 171 -5.04 12.20 2.49
N ARG A 172 -5.00 11.70 3.73
CA ARG A 172 -6.03 11.90 4.75
C ARG A 172 -5.70 13.09 5.63
N TRP A 173 -4.44 13.19 6.06
CA TRP A 173 -3.93 14.34 6.79
C TRP A 173 -2.40 14.41 6.73
N GLU A 174 -1.87 15.60 7.01
CA GLU A 174 -0.44 15.90 7.14
C GLU A 174 -0.24 16.71 8.43
N ASP A 175 0.71 16.32 9.26
CA ASP A 175 1.04 17.01 10.52
C ASP A 175 2.47 16.64 10.95
N ARG A 176 2.82 16.89 12.23
CA ARG A 176 4.06 16.43 12.86
C ARG A 176 3.75 15.57 14.08
N ILE A 177 4.50 14.48 14.22
CA ILE A 177 4.48 13.63 15.42
C ILE A 177 5.89 13.62 16.00
N GLY A 178 6.05 13.94 17.29
CA GLY A 178 7.37 14.00 17.94
C GLY A 178 8.36 14.93 17.21
N GLY A 179 7.86 15.98 16.56
CA GLY A 179 8.70 16.89 15.78
C GLY A 179 9.18 16.33 14.44
N ARG A 180 8.69 15.18 13.96
CA ARG A 180 8.95 14.61 12.62
C ARG A 180 7.77 14.86 11.69
N ARG A 181 7.99 15.08 10.39
CA ARG A 181 6.86 15.17 9.44
C ARG A 181 6.11 13.84 9.41
N ALA A 182 4.78 13.90 9.27
CA ALA A 182 3.95 12.71 9.16
C ALA A 182 2.86 12.90 8.11
N VAL A 183 2.55 11.82 7.39
CA VAL A 183 1.44 11.77 6.42
C VAL A 183 0.63 10.50 6.64
N ALA A 184 -0.68 10.63 6.76
CA ALA A 184 -1.60 9.51 6.74
C ALA A 184 -2.29 9.42 5.38
N ILE A 185 -2.39 8.21 4.86
CA ILE A 185 -2.95 7.92 3.55
C ILE A 185 -3.89 6.70 3.58
N ASN A 186 -4.72 6.61 2.55
CA ASN A 186 -5.33 5.35 2.09
C ASN A 186 -4.90 5.07 0.65
N THR A 187 -5.12 3.85 0.16
CA THR A 187 -5.08 3.61 -1.29
C THR A 187 -6.17 4.43 -1.99
N ALA A 188 -5.89 4.90 -3.21
CA ALA A 188 -6.81 5.76 -3.95
C ALA A 188 -8.14 5.06 -4.33
N ASP A 189 -8.17 3.73 -4.32
CA ASP A 189 -9.34 2.90 -4.60
C ASP A 189 -10.04 2.35 -3.34
N GLU A 190 -9.61 2.77 -2.14
CA GLU A 190 -10.21 2.35 -0.87
C GLU A 190 -11.70 2.74 -0.80
N LYS A 191 -12.56 1.75 -0.54
CA LYS A 191 -14.02 1.91 -0.49
C LYS A 191 -14.52 2.25 0.90
N ASP A 192 -13.81 1.81 1.93
CA ASP A 192 -14.07 2.19 3.31
C ASP A 192 -12.82 2.82 3.93
N PRO A 193 -12.59 4.12 3.72
CA PRO A 193 -11.38 4.80 4.21
C PRO A 193 -11.31 4.82 5.75
N ARG A 194 -12.37 4.41 6.46
CA ARG A 194 -12.31 4.29 7.91
C ARG A 194 -11.77 2.94 8.38
N ALA A 195 -11.68 1.93 7.51
CA ALA A 195 -11.29 0.57 7.88
C ALA A 195 -9.78 0.29 7.73
N SER A 196 -9.04 1.15 7.03
CA SER A 196 -7.60 1.04 6.83
C SER A 196 -6.93 2.41 7.00
N CYS A 197 -5.65 2.43 7.35
CA CYS A 197 -4.81 3.62 7.27
C CYS A 197 -3.34 3.24 7.21
N THR A 198 -2.56 3.92 6.36
CA THR A 198 -1.11 3.86 6.42
C THR A 198 -0.58 5.23 6.84
N LEU A 199 0.07 5.28 8.00
CA LEU A 199 0.71 6.49 8.52
C LEU A 199 2.23 6.36 8.40
N ASN A 200 2.87 7.32 7.74
CA ASN A 200 4.32 7.37 7.61
C ASN A 200 4.88 8.57 8.40
N VAL A 201 5.84 8.32 9.29
CA VAL A 201 6.54 9.34 10.08
C VAL A 201 8.00 9.43 9.65
N GLU A 202 8.49 10.64 9.42
CA GLU A 202 9.81 10.88 8.82
C GLU A 202 10.98 10.26 9.60
N MET A 203 11.86 9.57 8.86
CA MET A 203 13.16 9.08 9.31
C MET A 203 14.25 9.45 8.29
N LYS A 204 15.51 9.40 8.68
CA LYS A 204 16.61 9.67 7.74
C LYS A 204 16.72 8.55 6.73
N GLY A 205 16.47 8.88 5.46
CA GLY A 205 16.52 7.92 4.35
C GLY A 205 15.27 7.06 4.20
N GLY A 206 14.17 7.42 4.87
CA GLY A 206 12.94 6.65 4.82
C GLY A 206 11.84 7.19 5.73
N SER A 207 11.03 6.29 6.28
CA SER A 207 10.01 6.60 7.28
C SER A 207 9.71 5.41 8.18
N LEU A 208 9.10 5.68 9.33
CA LEU A 208 8.44 4.70 10.18
C LEU A 208 6.97 4.61 9.75
N GLU A 209 6.59 3.47 9.21
CA GLU A 209 5.25 3.18 8.73
C GLU A 209 4.43 2.45 9.80
N PHE A 210 3.20 2.89 10.00
CA PHE A 210 2.14 2.22 10.74
C PHE A 210 1.06 1.85 9.74
N SER A 211 1.07 0.60 9.27
CA SER A 211 0.08 0.05 8.35
C SER A 211 -1.01 -0.64 9.15
N MET A 212 -2.17 0.00 9.28
CA MET A 212 -3.23 -0.39 10.21
C MET A 212 -4.50 -0.80 9.48
N ASP A 213 -5.04 -1.96 9.89
CA ASP A 213 -6.33 -2.48 9.48
C ASP A 213 -7.27 -2.57 10.69
N ASN A 214 -8.49 -2.09 10.55
CA ASN A 214 -9.50 -2.05 11.60
C ASN A 214 -10.90 -2.28 11.01
N PRO A 215 -11.27 -3.54 10.75
CA PRO A 215 -12.58 -3.86 10.19
C PRO A 215 -13.72 -3.39 11.09
N ALA A 216 -14.82 -2.90 10.48
CA ALA A 216 -16.00 -2.44 11.22
C ALA A 216 -16.68 -3.52 12.09
N SER A 217 -16.34 -4.79 11.87
CA SER A 217 -16.81 -5.93 12.67
C SER A 217 -16.07 -6.13 14.01
N ARG A 218 -15.05 -5.32 14.30
CA ARG A 218 -14.30 -5.35 15.56
C ARG A 218 -15.00 -4.51 16.60
N ASP A 219 -15.50 -5.11 17.69
CA ASP A 219 -16.38 -4.39 18.60
C ASP A 219 -15.65 -3.26 19.34
N LYS A 220 -14.37 -3.44 19.68
CA LYS A 220 -13.62 -2.44 20.46
C LYS A 220 -13.29 -1.18 19.67
N THR A 221 -12.88 -1.32 18.41
CA THR A 221 -12.30 -0.21 17.64
C THR A 221 -12.90 -0.01 16.26
N GLY A 222 -13.72 -0.94 15.75
CA GLY A 222 -14.27 -0.88 14.38
C GLY A 222 -15.21 0.30 14.12
N HIS A 223 -15.62 1.01 15.16
CA HIS A 223 -16.41 2.25 15.06
C HIS A 223 -15.56 3.54 15.06
N MET A 224 -14.24 3.41 15.29
CA MET A 224 -13.29 4.53 15.35
C MET A 224 -12.65 4.77 13.97
N ASP A 225 -12.14 5.98 13.73
CA ASP A 225 -11.36 6.24 12.52
C ASP A 225 -9.95 5.65 12.65
N THR A 226 -9.55 4.85 11.65
CA THR A 226 -8.28 4.11 11.69
C THR A 226 -7.05 5.00 11.59
N CYS A 227 -7.13 6.16 10.94
CA CYS A 227 -6.01 7.10 10.91
C CYS A 227 -5.83 7.82 12.25
N GLU A 228 -6.92 8.05 13.00
CA GLU A 228 -6.83 8.55 14.39
C GLU A 228 -6.24 7.49 15.33
N LEU A 229 -6.59 6.21 15.17
CA LEU A 229 -5.95 5.11 15.91
C LEU A 229 -4.45 5.02 15.61
N ALA A 230 -4.07 5.05 14.33
CA ALA A 230 -2.67 5.02 13.91
C ALA A 230 -1.89 6.23 14.45
N ARG A 231 -2.49 7.43 14.43
CA ARG A 231 -1.92 8.64 15.03
C ARG A 231 -1.68 8.46 16.53
N GLY A 232 -2.70 8.02 17.27
CA GLY A 232 -2.60 7.84 18.72
C GLY A 232 -1.50 6.84 19.12
N LEU A 233 -1.34 5.76 18.35
CA LEU A 233 -0.26 4.80 18.55
C LEU A 233 1.11 5.42 18.22
N ALA A 234 1.22 6.13 17.08
CA ALA A 234 2.45 6.79 16.68
C ALA A 234 2.89 7.87 17.68
N GLU A 235 1.96 8.62 18.28
CA GLU A 235 2.25 9.61 19.32
C GLU A 235 2.90 8.99 20.57
N LYS A 236 2.64 7.71 20.84
CA LYS A 236 3.29 6.94 21.91
C LYS A 236 4.64 6.37 21.49
N VAL A 237 4.76 5.87 20.25
CA VAL A 237 5.97 5.18 19.75
C VAL A 237 7.06 6.15 19.32
N VAL A 238 6.72 7.20 18.56
CA VAL A 238 7.69 8.13 17.95
C VAL A 238 8.63 8.81 18.94
N PRO A 239 8.23 9.17 20.18
CA PRO A 239 9.15 9.68 21.19
C PRO A 239 10.32 8.75 21.55
N HIS A 240 10.27 7.48 21.16
CA HIS A 240 11.33 6.49 21.36
C HIS A 240 12.24 6.30 20.15
N VAL A 241 11.96 6.97 19.02
CA VAL A 241 12.79 6.93 17.82
C VAL A 241 13.96 7.91 17.98
N PRO A 242 15.23 7.47 17.88
CA PRO A 242 16.39 8.34 18.04
C PRO A 242 16.38 9.51 17.05
N ASP A 243 16.71 10.72 17.50
CA ASP A 243 16.66 11.95 16.68
C ASP A 243 17.48 11.86 15.38
N ASP A 244 18.53 11.03 15.35
CA ASP A 244 19.41 10.80 14.20
C ASP A 244 19.00 9.61 13.31
N ALA A 245 17.91 8.91 13.66
CA ALA A 245 17.32 7.82 12.90
C ALA A 245 16.56 8.28 11.64
#